data_AF-A0A8J2KQG5-F1
#
_entry.id   AF-A0A8J2KQG5-F1
#
_cell.length_a   1.000
_cell.length_b   1.000
_cell.length_c   1.000
_cell.angle_alpha   90.00
_cell.angle_beta   90.00
_cell.angle_gamma   90.00
#
_symmetry.space_group_name_H-M   'P 1'
#
loop_
_entity.id
_entity.type
_entity.pdbx_description
1 polymer ?
#
loop_
_entity_poly.entity_id
_entity_poly.type
_entity_poly.pdbx_seq_one_letter_code
_entity_poly.pdbx_strand_id
1 'polypeptide(L)'
;MLSQGKPLPQSSRLRFLSPYLDTFGVMRVKGRIGEAIEITHWTQNPVILDPKHPYTTLVGQWFHEDAKHYGMEAVANEIRQRFWVLNLRSFIKSIWSRCQVCKNAKAQPHVPEMAPLPDFR
;
A
#
# COMPACT_ATOMS: atom_id res chain seq x y z
N MET A 1 1.03 24.86 -9.58
CA MET A 1 2.06 24.24 -10.45
C MET A 1 1.42 23.30 -11.46
N LEU A 2 0.76 22.22 -11.04
CA LEU A 2 0.07 21.29 -11.95
C LEU A 2 -1.13 21.93 -12.68
N SER A 3 -1.96 22.70 -11.97
CA SER A 3 -3.05 23.49 -12.56
C SER A 3 -2.61 24.58 -13.55
N GLN A 4 -1.32 24.93 -13.53
CA GLN A 4 -0.73 25.97 -14.39
C GLN A 4 0.14 25.38 -15.52
N GLY A 5 0.14 24.05 -15.70
CA GLY A 5 0.98 23.37 -16.69
C GLY A 5 2.49 23.50 -16.48
N LYS A 6 2.94 23.97 -15.30
CA LYS A 6 4.36 24.16 -15.01
C LYS A 6 5.01 22.83 -14.63
N PRO A 7 6.27 22.58 -15.06
CA PRO A 7 6.99 21.39 -14.66
C PRO A 7 7.19 21.32 -13.15
N LEU A 8 7.16 20.10 -12.60
CA LEU A 8 7.43 19.87 -11.19
C LEU A 8 8.91 20.10 -10.86
N PRO A 9 9.22 20.57 -9.64
CA PRO A 9 10.61 20.74 -9.22
C PRO A 9 11.35 19.40 -9.20
N GLN A 10 12.66 19.44 -9.41
CA GLN A 10 13.54 18.26 -9.42
C GLN A 10 13.44 17.43 -8.13
N SER A 11 13.21 18.09 -6.98
CA SER A 11 13.05 17.49 -5.66
C SER A 11 11.66 16.87 -5.41
N SER A 12 10.71 17.01 -6.33
CA SER A 12 9.36 16.50 -6.14
C SER A 12 9.34 14.97 -6.19
N ARG A 13 8.73 14.35 -5.17
CA ARG A 13 8.41 12.91 -5.14
C ARG A 13 7.49 12.46 -6.28
N LEU A 14 6.83 13.41 -6.95
CA LEU A 14 5.89 13.16 -8.04
C LEU A 14 6.51 13.35 -9.43
N ARG A 15 7.79 13.76 -9.51
CA ARG A 15 8.45 14.13 -10.77
C ARG A 15 8.39 13.04 -11.85
N PHE A 16 8.54 11.78 -11.44
CA PHE A 16 8.55 10.63 -12.34
C PHE A 16 7.15 10.03 -12.57
N LEU A 17 6.16 10.56 -11.87
CA LEU A 17 4.77 10.28 -12.16
C LEU A 17 4.35 11.32 -13.21
N SER A 18 3.35 11.02 -14.03
CA SER A 18 2.71 12.02 -14.90
C SER A 18 1.44 12.51 -14.20
N PRO A 19 1.53 13.29 -13.09
CA PRO A 19 0.37 13.66 -12.31
C PRO A 19 -0.44 14.74 -13.03
N TYR A 20 -1.74 14.71 -12.82
CA TYR A 20 -2.67 15.75 -13.24
C TYR A 20 -3.77 15.92 -12.18
N LEU A 21 -4.50 17.03 -12.26
CA LEU A 21 -5.71 17.24 -11.47
C LEU A 21 -6.92 16.90 -12.32
N ASP A 22 -7.84 16.10 -11.78
CA ASP A 22 -9.12 15.83 -12.43
C ASP A 22 -10.12 16.99 -12.28
N THR A 23 -11.33 16.82 -12.80
CA THR A 23 -12.41 17.81 -12.75
C THR A 23 -12.84 18.18 -11.32
N PHE A 24 -12.51 17.35 -10.33
CA PHE A 24 -12.81 17.57 -8.92
C PHE A 24 -11.60 18.11 -8.14
N GLY A 25 -10.50 18.41 -8.83
CA GLY A 25 -9.26 18.88 -8.20
C GLY A 25 -8.49 17.77 -7.48
N VAL A 26 -8.79 16.50 -7.74
CA VAL A 26 -8.08 15.35 -7.15
C VAL A 26 -6.86 15.02 -8.00
N MET A 27 -5.74 14.76 -7.33
CA MET A 27 -4.49 14.43 -7.99
C MET A 27 -4.44 12.96 -8.40
N ARG A 28 -4.23 12.70 -9.69
CA ARG A 28 -4.19 11.37 -10.30
C ARG A 28 -2.95 11.17 -11.16
N VAL A 29 -2.56 9.91 -11.38
CA VAL A 29 -1.51 9.54 -12.33
C VAL A 29 -2.13 9.23 -13.69
N LYS A 30 -1.58 9.78 -14.79
CA LYS A 30 -1.90 9.27 -16.13
C LYS A 30 -1.23 7.92 -16.34
N GLY A 31 -2.01 6.88 -16.57
CA GLY A 31 -1.52 5.55 -16.92
C GLY A 31 -1.39 5.32 -18.43
N ARG A 32 -0.65 4.27 -18.84
CA ARG A 32 -0.61 3.80 -20.23
C ARG A 32 -1.95 3.22 -20.72
N ILE A 33 -2.81 2.83 -19.78
CA ILE A 33 -4.10 2.19 -20.01
C ILE A 33 -5.22 3.23 -20.10
N GLY A 34 -4.89 4.53 -20.16
CA GLY A 34 -5.85 5.63 -20.10
C GLY A 34 -6.94 5.64 -21.18
N GLU A 35 -6.76 4.88 -22.26
CA GLU A 35 -7.74 4.77 -23.36
C GLU A 35 -8.42 3.39 -23.45
N ALA A 36 -8.14 2.48 -22.52
CA ALA A 36 -8.75 1.14 -22.55
C ALA A 36 -10.21 1.20 -22.10
N ILE A 37 -11.13 1.11 -23.06
CA ILE A 37 -12.59 1.28 -22.88
C ILE A 37 -13.18 0.30 -21.85
N GLU A 38 -12.61 -0.90 -21.70
CA GLU A 38 -13.13 -1.96 -20.82
C GLU A 38 -12.68 -1.85 -19.35
N ILE A 39 -11.88 -0.84 -19.00
CA ILE A 39 -11.30 -0.70 -17.66
C ILE A 39 -11.90 0.50 -16.95
N THR A 40 -12.28 0.34 -15.68
CA THR A 40 -12.88 1.45 -14.92
C THR A 40 -11.92 2.63 -14.80
N HIS A 41 -12.47 3.85 -14.81
CA HIS A 41 -11.70 5.09 -14.68
C HIS A 41 -10.78 5.11 -13.44
N TRP A 42 -11.18 4.44 -12.36
CA TRP A 42 -10.40 4.30 -11.13
C TRP A 42 -9.06 3.58 -11.34
N THR A 43 -9.07 2.53 -12.16
CA THR A 43 -7.88 1.74 -12.49
C THR A 43 -7.03 2.41 -13.55
N GLN A 44 -7.67 3.08 -14.52
CA GLN A 44 -6.97 3.81 -15.58
C GLN A 44 -6.12 4.95 -15.02
N ASN A 45 -6.71 5.74 -14.11
CA ASN A 45 -6.13 6.95 -13.57
C ASN A 45 -6.20 6.95 -12.04
N PRO A 46 -5.34 6.15 -11.37
CA PRO A 46 -5.42 5.98 -9.92
C PRO A 46 -5.13 7.28 -9.18
N VAL A 47 -5.80 7.46 -8.04
CA VAL A 47 -5.64 8.63 -7.16
C VAL A 47 -4.29 8.54 -6.44
N ILE A 48 -3.51 9.62 -6.47
CA ILE A 48 -2.21 9.67 -5.78
C ILE A 48 -2.44 9.86 -4.29
N LEU A 49 -1.85 8.98 -3.48
CA LEU A 49 -1.89 9.07 -2.03
C LEU A 49 -0.48 9.16 -1.45
N ASP A 50 -0.29 10.07 -0.50
CA ASP A 50 0.93 10.13 0.30
C ASP A 50 0.86 9.06 1.41
N PRO A 51 1.80 8.12 1.51
CA PRO A 51 1.83 7.11 2.57
C PRO A 51 1.89 7.70 3.99
N LYS A 52 2.31 8.97 4.13
CA LYS A 52 2.35 9.67 5.43
C LYS A 52 1.01 10.22 5.87
N HIS A 53 0.04 10.34 4.96
CA HIS A 53 -1.26 10.92 5.30
C HIS A 53 -2.11 9.90 6.09
N PRO A 54 -2.83 10.33 7.16
CA PRO A 54 -3.66 9.42 7.97
C PRO A 54 -4.69 8.64 7.16
N TYR A 55 -5.35 9.30 6.20
CA TYR A 55 -6.28 8.64 5.27
C TYR A 55 -5.66 7.44 4.55
N THR A 56 -4.43 7.58 4.04
CA THR A 56 -3.74 6.47 3.36
C THR A 56 -3.50 5.31 4.30
N THR A 57 -3.16 5.59 5.57
CA THR A 57 -3.02 4.57 6.62
C THR A 57 -4.33 3.81 6.84
N LEU A 58 -5.46 4.51 6.93
CA LEU A 58 -6.79 3.89 7.07
C LEU A 58 -7.13 3.01 5.87
N VAL A 59 -6.86 3.49 4.64
CA VAL A 59 -7.05 2.67 3.42
C VAL A 59 -6.21 1.40 3.49
N GLY A 60 -4.92 1.51 3.85
CA GLY A 60 -4.04 0.36 3.98
C GLY A 60 -4.50 -0.64 5.04
N GLN A 61 -5.02 -0.17 6.18
CA GLN A 61 -5.58 -1.01 7.24
C GLN A 61 -6.84 -1.72 6.77
N TRP A 62 -7.75 -1.02 6.09
CA TRP A 62 -8.98 -1.61 5.57
C TRP A 62 -8.69 -2.78 4.62
N PHE A 63 -7.83 -2.59 3.61
CA PHE A 63 -7.46 -3.68 2.71
C PHE A 63 -6.70 -4.81 3.41
N HIS A 64 -5.90 -4.49 4.42
CA HIS A 64 -5.19 -5.49 5.22
C HIS A 64 -6.15 -6.39 6.02
N GLU A 65 -7.20 -5.82 6.60
CA GLU A 65 -8.24 -6.54 7.35
C GLU A 65 -9.20 -7.29 6.42
N ASP A 66 -9.55 -6.70 5.28
CA ASP A 66 -10.40 -7.34 4.26
C ASP A 66 -9.74 -8.62 3.73
N ALA A 67 -8.43 -8.55 3.44
CA ALA A 67 -7.61 -9.70 3.06
C ALA A 67 -7.31 -10.68 4.20
N LYS A 68 -7.96 -10.53 5.37
CA LYS A 68 -7.80 -11.41 6.55
C LYS A 68 -6.34 -11.56 6.97
N HIS A 69 -5.59 -10.47 6.95
CA HIS A 69 -4.18 -10.40 7.34
C HIS A 69 -3.22 -11.22 6.45
N TYR A 70 -3.67 -11.73 5.31
CA TYR A 70 -2.89 -12.56 4.40
C TYR A 70 -2.57 -11.84 3.09
N GLY A 71 -1.51 -12.28 2.42
CA GLY A 71 -1.20 -11.85 1.05
C GLY A 71 -0.85 -10.37 0.89
N MET A 72 0.35 -9.96 1.32
CA MET A 72 0.84 -8.57 1.14
C MET A 72 0.81 -8.11 -0.33
N GLU A 73 1.22 -8.97 -1.26
CA GLU A 73 1.23 -8.62 -2.68
C GLU A 73 -0.19 -8.62 -3.28
N ALA A 74 -1.12 -9.43 -2.74
CA ALA A 74 -2.54 -9.37 -3.11
C ALA A 74 -3.13 -8.01 -2.70
N VAL A 75 -2.90 -7.59 -1.45
CA VAL A 75 -3.29 -6.26 -0.97
C VAL A 75 -2.63 -5.14 -1.77
N ALA A 76 -1.36 -5.30 -2.13
CA ALA A 76 -0.69 -4.34 -3.01
C ALA A 76 -1.34 -4.24 -4.39
N ASN A 77 -1.80 -5.36 -4.94
CA ASN A 77 -2.50 -5.38 -6.22
C ASN A 77 -3.86 -4.70 -6.10
N GLU A 78 -4.66 -5.03 -5.08
CA GLU A 78 -5.97 -4.44 -4.84
C GLU A 78 -5.89 -2.92 -4.63
N ILE A 79 -4.92 -2.45 -3.84
CA ILE A 79 -4.70 -1.00 -3.68
C ILE A 79 -4.34 -0.34 -5.02
N ARG A 80 -3.48 -0.96 -5.84
CA ARG A 80 -3.08 -0.41 -7.15
C ARG A 80 -4.24 -0.27 -8.13
N GLN A 81 -5.30 -1.06 -7.99
CA GLN A 81 -6.46 -0.94 -8.86
C GLN A 81 -7.22 0.38 -8.70
N ARG A 82 -6.99 1.12 -7.61
CA ARG A 82 -7.73 2.36 -7.29
C ARG A 82 -6.81 3.52 -6.88
N PHE A 83 -5.65 3.23 -6.29
CA PHE A 83 -4.76 4.20 -5.69
C PHE A 83 -3.31 4.01 -6.10
N TRP A 84 -2.63 5.14 -6.31
CA TRP A 84 -1.19 5.22 -6.47
C TRP A 84 -0.56 5.73 -5.17
N VAL A 85 -0.33 4.82 -4.23
CA VAL A 85 0.38 5.14 -2.98
C VAL A 85 1.87 5.22 -3.26
N LEU A 86 2.51 6.34 -2.92
CA LEU A 86 3.97 6.46 -3.05
C LEU A 86 4.65 5.41 -2.15
N ASN A 87 5.64 4.70 -2.69
CA ASN A 87 6.34 3.62 -1.98
C ASN A 87 5.39 2.55 -1.39
N LEU A 88 4.35 2.16 -2.14
CA LEU A 88 3.27 1.26 -1.71
C LEU A 88 3.75 0.02 -0.93
N ARG A 89 4.78 -0.68 -1.41
CA ARG A 89 5.30 -1.89 -0.72
C ARG A 89 5.83 -1.59 0.67
N SER A 90 6.60 -0.52 0.82
CA SER A 90 7.12 -0.09 2.12
C SER A 90 5.99 0.36 3.04
N PHE A 91 5.01 1.06 2.49
CA PHE A 91 3.80 1.44 3.21
C PHE A 91 3.02 0.21 3.72
N ILE A 92 2.74 -0.77 2.87
CA ILE A 92 2.06 -2.02 3.23
C ILE A 92 2.84 -2.80 4.30
N LYS A 93 4.16 -2.94 4.14
CA LYS A 93 5.02 -3.57 5.17
C LYS A 93 4.89 -2.87 6.52
N SER A 94 4.74 -1.54 6.54
CA SER A 94 4.52 -0.78 7.77
C SER A 94 3.17 -1.07 8.43
N ILE A 95 2.14 -1.45 7.65
CA ILE A 95 0.83 -1.86 8.19
C ILE A 95 0.98 -3.22 8.87
N TRP A 96 1.57 -4.21 8.18
CA TRP A 96 1.82 -5.53 8.76
C TRP A 96 2.70 -5.50 10.00
N SER A 97 3.76 -4.69 10.00
CA SER A 97 4.66 -4.59 11.15
C SER A 97 4.01 -3.96 12.38
N ARG A 98 2.95 -3.16 12.20
CA ARG A 98 2.21 -2.53 13.29
C ARG A 98 1.00 -3.35 13.74
N CYS A 99 0.46 -4.22 12.88
CA CYS A 99 -0.70 -5.04 13.18
C CYS A 99 -0.41 -6.08 14.28
N GLN A 100 -1.21 -6.05 15.36
CA GLN A 100 -1.03 -6.97 16.48
C GLN A 100 -1.35 -8.43 16.12
N VAL A 101 -2.38 -8.66 15.29
CA VAL A 101 -2.75 -10.01 14.82
C VAL A 101 -1.58 -10.64 14.07
N CYS A 102 -0.96 -9.90 13.15
CA CYS A 102 0.20 -10.38 12.40
C CYS A 102 1.43 -10.60 13.29
N LYS A 103 1.66 -9.73 14.28
CA LYS A 103 2.76 -9.92 15.26
C LYS A 103 2.58 -11.22 16.03
N ASN A 104 1.37 -11.46 16.55
CA ASN A 104 1.05 -12.68 17.29
C ASN A 104 1.19 -13.93 16.40
N ALA A 105 0.68 -13.88 15.17
CA ALA A 105 0.78 -14.99 14.23
C ALA A 105 2.23 -15.32 13.83
N LYS A 106 3.13 -14.32 13.82
CA LYS A 106 4.55 -14.51 13.51
C LYS A 106 5.38 -14.92 14.74
N ALA A 107 4.87 -14.72 15.95
CA ALA A 107 5.61 -15.01 17.16
C ALA A 107 5.95 -16.50 17.24
N GLN A 108 7.23 -16.81 17.46
CA GLN A 108 7.68 -18.16 17.75
C GLN A 108 7.91 -18.30 19.25
N PRO A 109 7.44 -19.39 19.88
CA PRO A 109 7.72 -19.62 21.29
C PRO A 109 9.22 -19.80 21.49
N HIS A 110 9.78 -19.16 22.51
CA HIS A 110 11.11 -19.50 22.99
C HIS A 110 11.00 -20.80 23.78
N VAL A 111 11.59 -21.88 23.27
CA VAL A 111 11.59 -23.16 23.96
C VAL A 111 12.45 -23.00 25.23
N PRO A 112 11.91 -23.25 26.44
CA PRO A 112 12.71 -23.20 27.66
C PRO A 112 13.73 -24.34 27.66
N GLU A 113 14.81 -24.18 28.43
CA GLU A 113 15.74 -25.28 28.70
C GLU A 113 15.00 -26.40 29.41
N MET A 114 14.97 -27.60 28.80
CA MET A 114 14.32 -28.77 29.37
C MET A 114 15.35 -29.62 30.12
N ALA A 115 14.96 -30.12 31.28
CA ALA A 115 15.76 -31.10 32.01
C ALA A 115 16.01 -32.35 31.14
N PRO A 116 17.13 -33.07 31.35
CA PRO A 116 17.39 -34.32 30.64
C PRO A 116 16.21 -35.28 30.83
N LEU A 117 15.78 -35.90 29.73
CA LEU A 117 14.74 -36.93 29.78
C LEU A 117 15.24 -38.08 30.66
N PRO A 118 14.39 -38.64 31.54
CA PRO A 118 14.80 -39.78 32.34
C PRO A 118 15.10 -40.97 31.44
N ASP A 119 16.17 -41.71 31.75
CA ASP A 119 16.34 -43.06 31.20
C ASP A 119 15.13 -43.89 31.62
N PHE A 120 14.56 -44.58 30.64
CA PHE A 120 13.30 -45.33 30.67
C PHE A 120 13.07 -46.16 31.94
N ARG A 121 11.78 -46.32 32.23
CA ARG A 121 11.18 -47.04 33.36
C ARG A 121 11.34 -48.55 33.28
#